data_AF-A0A257RQC3-F1
#
_entry.id   AF-A0A257RQC3-F1
#
_cell.length_a   1.000
_cell.length_b   1.000
_cell.length_c   1.000
_cell.angle_alpha   90.00
_cell.angle_beta   90.00
_cell.angle_gamma   90.00
#
_symmetry.space_group_name_H-M   'P 1'
#
loop_
_entity.id
_entity.type
_entity.pdbx_description
1 polymer ?
#
loop_
_entity_poly.entity_id
_entity_poly.type
_entity_poly.pdbx_seq_one_letter_code
_entity_poly.pdbx_strand_id
1 'polypeptide(L)' 'MTDLTDPLDLACGLIACPSITPDDGGAQNLLARTLESLGFRVQPMRFGAIHNLFASIGEG' A
#
# COMPACT_ATOMS: atom_id res chain seq x y z
N MET A 1 -8.20 11.16 12.13
CA MET A 1 -8.79 10.55 10.91
C MET A 1 -7.97 11.10 9.77
N THR A 2 -7.22 10.24 9.07
CA THR A 2 -6.29 10.67 8.01
C THR A 2 -7.08 11.31 6.88
N ASP A 3 -6.76 12.56 6.55
CA ASP A 3 -7.27 13.19 5.34
C ASP A 3 -6.49 12.63 4.16
N LEU A 4 -7.16 11.84 3.32
CA LEU A 4 -6.52 11.16 2.19
C LEU A 4 -6.25 12.10 1.00
N THR A 5 -6.67 13.36 1.09
CA THR A 5 -6.26 14.40 0.14
C THR A 5 -4.94 15.08 0.51
N ASP A 6 -4.49 14.91 1.76
CA ASP A 6 -3.17 15.33 2.22
C ASP A 6 -2.20 14.12 2.20
N PRO A 7 -1.15 14.13 1.35
CA PRO A 7 -0.24 13.02 1.26
C PRO A 7 0.68 12.85 2.48
N LEU A 8 0.75 13.83 3.39
CA LEU A 8 1.77 13.88 4.44
C LEU A 8 1.72 12.65 5.37
N ASP A 9 0.53 12.31 5.90
CA ASP A 9 0.37 11.18 6.82
C ASP A 9 0.73 9.85 6.16
N LEU A 10 0.30 9.65 4.91
CA LEU A 10 0.62 8.45 4.13
C LEU A 10 2.12 8.36 3.86
N ALA A 11 2.76 9.46 3.45
CA ALA A 11 4.18 9.52 3.18
C ALA A 11 5.01 9.21 4.45
N CYS A 12 4.67 9.84 5.58
CA CYS A 12 5.30 9.56 6.87
C CYS A 12 5.14 8.08 7.28
N GLY A 13 3.94 7.52 7.12
CA GLY A 13 3.68 6.11 7.40
C GLY A 13 4.53 5.16 6.55
N LEU A 14 4.67 5.44 5.26
CA LEU A 14 5.51 4.65 4.35
C LEU A 14 7.00 4.75 4.69
N ILE A 15 7.50 5.93 5.06
CA ILE A 15 8.89 6.14 5.48
C ILE A 15 9.20 5.39 6.78
N ALA A 16 8.22 5.26 7.67
CA ALA A 16 8.38 4.54 8.94
C ALA A 16 8.45 3.01 8.76
N CYS A 17 8.06 2.47 7.60
CA CYS A 17 8.21 1.06 7.28
C CYS A 17 9.70 0.72 7.01
N PRO A 18 10.31 -0.24 7.72
CA PRO A 18 11.71 -0.64 7.49
C PRO A 18 11.87 -1.51 6.23
N SER A 19 11.56 -0.96 5.07
CA SER A 19 11.43 -1.64 3.77
C SER A 19 12.77 -1.86 3.04
N ILE A 20 13.71 -2.54 3.71
CA ILE A 20 15.00 -2.89 3.10
C ILE A 20 14.84 -4.11 2.21
N THR A 21 15.13 -3.96 0.92
CA THR A 21 15.01 -5.02 -0.09
C THR A 21 15.66 -6.35 0.37
N PRO A 22 14.95 -7.50 0.26
CA PRO A 22 13.63 -7.70 -0.37
C PRO A 22 12.43 -7.50 0.55
N ASP A 23 12.65 -7.14 1.81
CA ASP A 23 11.56 -6.97 2.79
C ASP A 23 10.74 -5.72 2.49
N ASP A 24 9.42 -5.88 2.50
CA ASP A 24 8.46 -4.79 2.29
C ASP A 24 8.32 -3.92 3.55
N GLY A 25 8.68 -4.43 4.74
CA GLY A 25 8.60 -3.67 5.99
C GLY A 25 7.18 -3.24 6.37
N GLY A 26 6.14 -3.81 5.73
CA GLY A 26 4.74 -3.46 5.93
C GLY A 26 4.22 -2.32 5.04
N ALA A 27 5.04 -1.77 4.14
CA ALA A 27 4.67 -0.66 3.27
C ALA A 27 3.49 -1.01 2.35
N GLN A 28 3.48 -2.19 1.74
CA GLN A 28 2.36 -2.64 0.89
C GLN A 28 1.08 -2.89 1.67
N ASN A 29 1.16 -3.32 2.93
CA ASN A 29 -0.02 -3.48 3.78
C ASN A 29 -0.63 -2.12 4.15
N LEU A 30 0.21 -1.13 4.44
CA LEU A 30 -0.25 0.24 4.66
C LEU A 30 -0.93 0.78 3.39
N LEU A 31 -0.26 0.66 2.25
CA LEU A 31 -0.77 1.12 0.97
C LEU A 31 -2.08 0.42 0.57
N ALA A 32 -2.17 -0.90 0.77
CA ALA A 32 -3.37 -1.68 0.50
C ALA A 32 -4.58 -1.13 1.27
N ARG A 33 -4.45 -0.93 2.59
CA ARG A 33 -5.53 -0.42 3.43
C ARG A 33 -5.96 0.98 3.02
N THR A 34 -5.00 1.84 2.69
CA THR A 34 -5.29 3.18 2.19
C THR A 34 -6.08 3.14 0.89
N LEU A 35 -5.66 2.33 -0.09
CA LEU A 35 -6.35 2.19 -1.36
C LEU A 35 -7.75 1.56 -1.21
N GLU A 36 -7.88 0.53 -0.37
CA GLU A 36 -9.17 -0.09 -0.04
C GLU A 36 -10.14 0.93 0.55
N SER A 37 -9.67 1.83 1.42
CA SER A 37 -10.50 2.91 1.99
C SER A 37 -10.98 3.94 0.95
N LEU A 38 -10.29 4.02 -0.20
CA LEU A 38 -10.66 4.85 -1.35
C LEU A 38 -11.53 4.10 -2.37
N GLY A 39 -11.90 2.85 -2.09
CA GLY A 39 -12.76 2.04 -2.97
C GLY A 39 -12.00 1.25 -4.05
N PHE A 40 -10.67 1.14 -3.95
CA PHE A 40 -9.92 0.23 -4.82
C PHE A 40 -10.14 -1.23 -4.41
N ARG A 41 -10.24 -2.12 -5.40
CA ARG A 41 -10.00 -3.55 -5.22
C ARG A 41 -8.49 -3.78 -5.22
N VAL A 42 -7.97 -4.30 -4.12
CA VAL A 42 -6.55 -4.61 -3.97
C VAL A 42 -6.34 -6.13 -4.05
N GLN A 43 -5.38 -6.54 -4.87
CA GLN A 43 -4.93 -7.92 -5.02
C GLN A 43 -3.44 -8.01 -4.65
N PRO A 44 -3.10 -8.65 -3.51
CA PRO A 44 -1.71 -8.96 -3.19
C PRO A 44 -1.19 -10.08 -4.10
N MET A 45 0.07 -9.95 -4.53
CA MET A 45 0.74 -10.91 -5.42
C MET A 45 2.14 -11.19 -4.91
N ARG A 46 2.44 -12.44 -4.56
CA ARG A 46 3.76 -12.83 -4.04
C ARG A 46 4.52 -13.69 -5.04
N PHE A 47 5.75 -13.29 -5.35
CA PHE A 47 6.65 -14.02 -6.23
C PHE A 47 7.98 -14.24 -5.51
N GLY A 48 8.17 -15.47 -4.99
CA GLY A 48 9.32 -15.78 -4.14
C GLY A 48 9.36 -14.89 -2.88
N ALA A 49 10.48 -14.19 -2.69
CA ALA A 49 10.68 -13.27 -1.56
C ALA A 49 10.02 -11.89 -1.78
N ILE A 50 9.54 -11.58 -2.99
CA ILE A 50 9.04 -10.25 -3.33
C ILE A 50 7.52 -10.19 -3.14
N HIS A 51 7.08 -9.19 -2.38
CA HIS A 51 5.67 -8.82 -2.29
C HIS A 51 5.36 -7.78 -3.37
N ASN A 52 4.25 -7.96 -4.08
CA ASN A 52 3.72 -7.01 -5.04
C ASN A 52 2.23 -6.79 -4.75
N LEU A 53 1.70 -5.68 -5.27
CA LEU A 53 0.32 -5.28 -5.11
C LEU A 53 -0.22 -4.79 -6.45
N PHE A 54 -1.38 -5.30 -6.84
CA PHE A 54 -2.18 -4.78 -7.95
C PHE A 54 -3.44 -4.16 -7.38
N ALA A 55 -3.75 -2.92 -7.73
CA ALA A 55 -4.96 -2.25 -7.28
C ALA A 55 -5.70 -1.63 -8.47
N SER A 56 -7.01 -1.78 -8.48
CA SER A 56 -7.88 -1.24 -9.53
C SER A 56 -9.14 -0.62 -8.94
N ILE A 57 -9.67 0.40 -9.61
CA ILE A 57 -10.95 1.03 -9.28
C ILE A 57 -11.81 1.10 -10.55
N GLY A 58 -13.10 0.78 -10.43
CA GLY A 58 -13.99 0.59 -11.58
C GLY A 58 -14.01 -0.86 -12.11
N GLU A 59 -14.85 -1.07 -13.12
CA GLU A 59 -14.98 -2.32 -13.88
C GLU A 59 -14.54 -1.99 -15.29
N GLY A 60 -13.46 -2.63 -15.77
CA GLY A 60 -12.70 -2.24 -16.96
C GLY A 60 -13.53 -1.99 -18.22
#